data_AF-A0A838NMW8-F1
#
_entry.id   AF-A0A838NMW8-F1
#
_cell.length_a   1.000
_cell.length_b   1.000
_cell.length_c   1.000
_cell.angle_alpha   90.00
_cell.angle_beta   90.00
_cell.angle_gamma   90.00
#
_symmetry.space_group_name_H-M   'P 1'
#
loop_
_entity.id
_entity.type
_entity.pdbx_description
1 polymer ?
#
loop_
_entity_poly.entity_id
_entity_poly.type
_entity_poly.pdbx_seq_one_letter_code
_entity_poly.pdbx_strand_id
1 'polypeptide(L)'
;MLLLLLALAAGPPDSAQVRDVEVAPGEILRTTTIGAGRPLVLIPGMFGAAFGYRMLTGPLVAQGYQCVIVEPLGYGWSSHPKKADYSFTAQTERVGRALDT
;
A
#
# COMPACT_ATOMS: atom_id res chain seq x y z
N MET A 1 33.31 -1.18 5.32
CA MET A 1 32.59 -1.10 4.02
C MET A 1 31.37 -2.00 3.96
N LEU A 2 31.44 -3.28 4.38
CA LEU A 2 30.28 -4.19 4.39
C LEU A 2 29.08 -3.68 5.21
N LEU A 3 29.32 -3.12 6.41
CA LEU A 3 28.29 -2.52 7.26
C LEU A 3 27.59 -1.31 6.61
N LEU A 4 28.32 -0.53 5.80
CA LEU A 4 27.77 0.64 5.10
C LEU A 4 26.90 0.20 3.91
N LEU A 5 27.31 -0.87 3.21
CA LEU A 5 26.53 -1.48 2.13
C LEU A 5 25.23 -2.11 2.65
N LEU A 6 25.28 -2.77 3.82
CA LEU A 6 24.08 -3.29 4.49
C LEU A 6 23.14 -2.18 4.94
N ALA A 7 23.67 -1.07 5.46
CA ALA A 7 22.88 0.09 5.88
C ALA A 7 22.25 0.86 4.71
N LEU A 8 22.84 0.83 3.50
CA LEU A 8 22.22 1.41 2.30
C LEU A 8 21.15 0.48 1.68
N ALA A 9 21.29 -0.84 1.84
CA ALA A 9 20.33 -1.81 1.31
C ALA A 9 19.03 -1.86 2.13
N ALA A 10 19.14 -1.68 3.44
CA ALA A 10 18.01 -1.35 4.30
C ALA A 10 17.73 0.15 4.17
N GLY A 11 16.98 0.56 3.13
CA GLY A 11 16.57 1.95 2.97
C GLY A 11 16.04 2.54 4.28
N PRO A 12 16.12 3.87 4.49
CA PRO A 12 15.71 4.48 5.74
C PRO A 12 14.28 4.01 6.10
N PRO A 13 13.95 3.81 7.38
CA PRO A 13 12.64 3.30 7.81
C PRO A 13 11.47 4.16 7.29
N ASP A 14 11.75 5.41 6.92
CA ASP A 14 10.80 6.36 6.34
C ASP A 14 10.71 6.29 4.80
N SER A 15 11.43 5.38 4.16
CA SER A 15 11.34 5.18 2.71
C SER A 15 10.08 4.36 2.39
N ALA A 16 9.21 4.94 1.57
CA ALA A 16 8.02 4.25 1.10
C ALA A 16 8.39 3.16 0.09
N GLN A 17 7.95 1.93 0.36
CA GLN A 17 8.04 0.81 -0.58
C GLN A 17 6.73 0.71 -1.34
N VAL A 18 6.79 0.83 -2.67
CA VAL A 18 5.63 0.70 -3.56
C VAL A 18 5.68 -0.68 -4.22
N ARG A 19 4.59 -1.44 -4.13
CA ARG A 19 4.42 -2.72 -4.82
C ARG A 19 3.11 -2.73 -5.61
N ASP A 20 3.18 -3.28 -6.81
CA ASP A 20 2.00 -3.62 -7.61
C ASP A 20 1.70 -5.10 -7.43
N VAL A 21 0.49 -5.41 -6.98
CA VAL A 21 0.06 -6.76 -6.67
C VAL A 21 -1.07 -7.15 -7.60
N GLU A 22 -0.87 -8.20 -8.40
CA GLU A 22 -1.94 -8.79 -9.21
C GLU A 22 -2.86 -9.62 -8.31
N VAL A 23 -4.13 -9.22 -8.19
CA VAL A 23 -5.12 -9.84 -7.29
C VAL A 23 -6.18 -10.67 -8.03
N ALA A 24 -6.25 -10.49 -9.35
CA ALA A 24 -7.00 -11.29 -10.32
C ALA A 24 -6.43 -11.00 -11.72
N PRO A 25 -6.78 -11.77 -12.77
CA PRO A 25 -6.21 -11.58 -14.12
C PRO A 25 -6.33 -10.14 -14.63
N GLY A 26 -5.19 -9.45 -14.74
CA GLY A 26 -5.12 -8.06 -15.20
C GLY A 26 -5.61 -7.00 -14.21
N GLU A 27 -6.03 -7.40 -13.02
CA GLU A 27 -6.42 -6.50 -11.92
C GLU A 27 -5.26 -6.36 -10.95
N ILE A 28 -4.62 -5.19 -10.99
CA ILE A 28 -3.44 -4.86 -10.18
C ILE A 28 -3.86 -3.84 -9.13
N LEU A 29 -3.54 -4.09 -7.87
CA LEU A 29 -3.65 -3.11 -6.79
C LEU A 29 -2.26 -2.54 -6.45
N ARG A 30 -2.17 -1.22 -6.34
CA ARG A 30 -0.98 -0.57 -5.78
C ARG A 30 -1.04 -0.59 -4.27
N THR A 31 0.05 -1.03 -3.66
CA THR A 31 0.29 -0.91 -2.22
C THR A 31 1.48 0.00 -1.95
N THR A 32 1.40 0.80 -0.88
CA THR A 32 2.51 1.61 -0.38
C THR A 32 2.74 1.28 1.08
N THR A 33 3.93 0.81 1.43
CA THR A 33 4.32 0.47 2.80
C THR A 33 5.37 1.45 3.31
N ILE A 34 5.22 1.94 4.54
CA ILE A 34 6.19 2.83 5.19
C ILE A 34 6.29 2.53 6.68
N GLY A 35 7.50 2.60 7.23
CA GLY A 35 7.79 2.25 8.61
C GLY A 35 7.91 0.76 8.87
N ALA A 36 8.13 0.44 10.14
CA ALA A 36 8.24 -0.90 10.67
C ALA A 36 7.53 -0.97 12.03
N GLY A 37 6.94 -2.12 12.37
CA GLY A 37 6.24 -2.32 13.64
C GLY A 37 4.85 -2.90 13.45
N ARG A 38 3.85 -2.40 14.21
CA ARG A 38 2.49 -2.93 14.16
C ARG A 38 1.82 -2.56 12.82
N PRO A 39 1.33 -3.52 12.03
CA PRO A 39 0.70 -3.20 10.75
C PRO A 39 -0.59 -2.41 10.96
N LEU A 40 -0.77 -1.37 10.14
CA LEU A 40 -1.97 -0.55 10.08
C LEU A 40 -2.35 -0.37 8.61
N VAL A 41 -3.47 -0.98 8.21
CA VAL A 41 -3.98 -0.89 6.84
C VAL A 41 -4.79 0.40 6.67
N LEU A 42 -4.45 1.19 5.66
CA LEU A 42 -5.12 2.43 5.31
C LEU A 42 -5.78 2.29 3.93
N ILE A 43 -7.10 2.42 3.87
CA ILE A 43 -7.89 2.28 2.64
C ILE A 43 -8.43 3.65 2.21
N PRO A 44 -7.98 4.21 1.08
CA PRO A 44 -8.48 5.48 0.55
C PRO A 44 -9.99 5.48 0.25
N GLY A 45 -10.63 6.64 0.40
CA GLY A 45 -11.99 6.91 -0.11
C GLY A 45 -12.01 7.26 -1.61
N MET A 46 -13.19 7.56 -2.17
CA MET A 46 -13.53 7.62 -3.62
C MET A 46 -12.56 8.33 -4.57
N PHE A 47 -11.75 9.27 -4.08
CA PHE A 47 -10.78 10.03 -4.88
C PHE A 47 -9.37 10.03 -4.28
N GLY A 48 -9.13 9.13 -3.34
CA GLY A 48 -7.89 9.02 -2.61
C GLY A 48 -6.88 8.08 -3.26
N ALA A 49 -5.63 8.23 -2.82
CA ALA A 49 -4.49 7.37 -3.12
C ALA A 49 -3.54 7.42 -1.91
N ALA A 50 -2.41 6.72 -1.96
CA ALA A 50 -1.40 6.77 -0.89
C ALA A 50 -1.01 8.20 -0.50
N PHE A 51 -0.96 9.12 -1.47
CA PHE A 51 -0.63 10.54 -1.25
C PHE A 51 -1.58 11.25 -0.27
N GLY A 52 -2.83 10.79 -0.14
CA GLY A 52 -3.80 11.34 0.81
C GLY A 52 -3.37 11.16 2.28
N TYR A 53 -2.51 10.18 2.57
CA TYR A 53 -2.05 9.85 3.92
C TYR A 53 -0.68 10.45 4.27
N ARG A 54 -0.04 11.22 3.39
CA ARG A 54 1.34 11.73 3.57
C ARG A 54 1.59 12.51 4.88
N MET A 55 0.55 13.14 5.44
CA MET A 55 0.64 13.87 6.72
C MET A 55 0.37 12.97 7.94
N LEU A 56 -0.19 11.78 7.73
CA LEU A 56 -0.52 10.81 8.77
C LEU A 56 0.57 9.74 8.92
N THR A 57 1.19 9.32 7.82
CA THR A 57 2.17 8.23 7.84
C THR A 57 3.37 8.53 8.75
N GLY A 58 3.99 9.71 8.65
CA GLY A 58 5.11 10.08 9.52
C GLY A 58 4.80 9.97 11.03
N PRO A 59 3.74 10.65 11.53
CA PRO A 59 3.33 10.52 12.93
C PRO A 59 2.98 9.10 13.39
N LEU A 60 2.42 8.27 12.51
CA LEU A 60 2.10 6.86 12.80
C LEU A 60 3.38 6.01 12.86
N VAL A 61 4.30 6.20 11.92
CA VAL A 61 5.61 5.52 11.91
C VAL A 61 6.41 5.86 13.17
N ALA A 62 6.41 7.12 13.60
CA ALA A 62 7.04 7.55 14.85
C ALA A 62 6.45 6.88 16.11
N GLN A 63 5.20 6.41 16.03
CA GLN A 63 4.53 5.64 17.09
C GLN A 63 4.73 4.12 16.97
N GLY A 64 5.57 3.65 16.03
CA GLY A 64 5.88 2.24 15.84
C GLY A 64 4.85 1.48 15.01
N TYR A 65 4.11 2.16 14.14
CA TYR A 65 3.26 1.52 13.15
C TYR A 65 3.98 1.33 11.81
N GLN A 66 3.70 0.20 11.15
CA GLN A 66 3.94 0.01 9.74
C GLN A 66 2.66 0.35 8.98
N CYS A 67 2.64 1.48 8.28
CA CYS A 67 1.48 1.87 7.49
C CYS A 67 1.49 1.12 6.16
N VAL A 68 0.41 0.42 5.84
CA VAL A 68 0.19 -0.28 4.57
C VAL A 68 -1.02 0.36 3.89
N ILE A 69 -0.78 1.20 2.89
CA ILE A 69 -1.84 1.81 2.09
C ILE A 69 -2.15 0.84 0.94
N VAL A 70 -3.40 0.41 0.80
CA VAL A 70 -3.87 -0.38 -0.36
C VAL A 70 -4.83 0.49 -1.17
N GLU A 71 -4.50 0.79 -2.41
CA GLU A 71 -5.37 1.52 -3.33
C GLU A 71 -6.37 0.53 -3.96
N PRO A 72 -7.70 0.63 -3.70
CA PRO A 72 -8.68 -0.29 -4.27
C PRO A 72 -8.69 -0.26 -5.82
N LEU A 73 -9.33 -1.25 -6.44
CA LEU A 73 -9.42 -1.27 -7.91
C LEU A 73 -10.13 -0.01 -8.41
N GLY A 74 -9.57 0.66 -9.41
CA GLY A 74 -10.08 1.93 -9.95
C GLY A 74 -9.69 3.19 -9.17
N TYR A 75 -8.74 3.10 -8.24
CA TYR A 75 -8.27 4.22 -7.42
C TYR A 75 -6.78 4.44 -7.66
N GLY A 76 -6.38 5.72 -7.64
CA GLY A 76 -4.97 6.12 -7.71
C GLY A 76 -4.25 5.50 -8.91
N TRP A 77 -3.31 4.61 -8.61
CA TRP A 77 -2.47 3.90 -9.58
C TRP A 77 -2.83 2.42 -9.77
N SER A 78 -3.80 1.90 -9.03
CA SER A 78 -4.36 0.57 -9.29
C SER A 78 -5.00 0.51 -10.68
N SER A 79 -5.22 -0.68 -11.24
CA SER A 79 -5.87 -0.85 -12.54
C SER A 79 -7.25 -0.17 -12.58
N HIS A 80 -7.63 0.42 -13.73
CA HIS A 80 -8.94 1.06 -13.97
C HIS A 80 -9.74 0.34 -15.08
N PRO A 81 -10.08 -0.95 -14.93
CA PRO A 81 -10.83 -1.67 -15.94
C PRO A 81 -12.23 -1.08 -16.11
N LYS A 82 -12.65 -0.81 -17.36
CA LYS A 82 -13.98 -0.28 -17.67
C LYS A 82 -15.12 -1.21 -17.25
N LYS A 83 -14.85 -2.51 -17.19
CA LYS A 83 -15.82 -3.57 -16.85
C LYS A 83 -15.20 -4.44 -15.77
N ALA A 84 -15.50 -4.12 -14.52
CA ALA A 84 -15.17 -4.95 -13.36
C ALA A 84 -16.29 -4.85 -12.33
N ASP A 85 -16.33 -5.82 -11.42
CA ASP A 85 -17.20 -5.75 -10.25
C ASP A 85 -16.58 -4.80 -9.20
N TYR A 86 -17.17 -3.61 -9.07
CA TYR A 86 -16.78 -2.57 -8.10
C TYR A 86 -17.63 -2.59 -6.82
N SER A 87 -18.42 -3.66 -6.58
CA SER A 87 -19.15 -3.84 -5.33
C SER A 87 -18.18 -3.85 -4.13
N PHE A 88 -18.68 -3.47 -2.96
CA PHE A 88 -17.88 -3.51 -1.73
C PHE A 88 -17.34 -4.92 -1.46
N THR A 89 -18.15 -5.97 -1.67
CA THR A 89 -17.70 -7.36 -1.53
C THR A 89 -16.48 -7.65 -2.40
N ALA A 90 -16.55 -7.34 -3.69
CA ALA A 90 -15.45 -7.62 -4.61
C ALA A 90 -14.21 -6.75 -4.33
N GLN A 91 -14.38 -5.52 -3.84
CA GLN A 91 -13.26 -4.69 -3.39
C GLN A 91 -12.60 -5.26 -2.12
N THR A 92 -13.40 -5.68 -1.14
CA THR A 92 -12.90 -6.28 0.10
C THR A 92 -12.11 -7.56 -0.18
N GLU A 93 -12.59 -8.43 -1.06
CA GLU A 93 -11.85 -9.64 -1.45
C GLU A 93 -10.50 -9.31 -2.09
N ARG A 94 -10.45 -8.33 -2.99
CA ARG A 94 -9.20 -7.90 -3.65
C ARG A 94 -8.20 -7.30 -2.66
N VAL A 95 -8.68 -6.47 -1.74
CA VAL A 95 -7.83 -5.93 -0.66
C VAL A 95 -7.29 -7.06 0.21
N GLY A 96 -8.12 -8.04 0.57
CA GLY A 96 -7.69 -9.24 1.29
C GLY A 96 -6.56 -9.98 0.56
N ARG A 97 -6.75 -10.28 -0.72
CA ARG A 97 -5.72 -10.94 -1.55
C ARG A 97 -4.42 -10.13 -1.63
N ALA A 98 -4.50 -8.80 -1.73
CA ALA A 98 -3.30 -7.96 -1.73
C ALA A 98 -2.51 -8.07 -0.42
N LEU A 99 -3.21 -8.18 0.72
CA LEU A 99 -2.60 -8.31 2.05
C LEU A 99 -2.02 -9.71 2.32
N ASP A 100 -2.44 -10.73 1.58
CA ASP A 100 -1.90 -12.10 1.68
C ASP A 100 -0.54 -12.29 0.94
N THR A 101 0.03 -11.22 0.34
CA THR A 101 1.23 -11.23 -0.55
C THR A 101 2.40 -10.36 -0.11
#